data_AF-A0A510PQ98-F1
#
_entry.id   AF-A0A510PQ98-F1
#
_cell.length_a   1.000
_cell.length_b   1.000
_cell.length_c   1.000
_cell.angle_alpha   90.00
_cell.angle_beta   90.00
_cell.angle_gamma   90.00
#
_symmetry.space_group_name_H-M   'P 1'
#
loop_
_entity.id
_entity.type
_entity.pdbx_description
1 polymer ?
#
loop_
_entity_poly.entity_id
_entity_poly.type
_entity_poly.pdbx_seq_one_letter_code
_entity_poly.pdbx_strand_id
1 'polypeptide(L)'
;MRLSLDNSIVRVCSPFTIEGTIPPPVEMEDEPESAAVVIDNSGSYEERMLEILRKSPVLRLSGNRTITLNNVRQPTRTQNLSAEAMVKASDLEGATLGEVVDEALESNLNQLPLSQKPVAFLFGPENGAIAEQPVYRAAGEAYHRKFWV
;
A
#
# COMPACT_ATOMS: atom_id res chain seq x y z
N MET A 1 5.28 -22.43 -18.77
CA MET A 1 4.86 -21.21 -18.04
C MET A 1 6.07 -20.71 -17.26
N ARG A 2 6.78 -19.71 -17.78
CA ARG A 2 8.02 -19.19 -17.18
C ARG A 2 7.65 -17.91 -16.45
N LEU A 3 7.59 -17.93 -15.12
CA LEU A 3 7.53 -16.68 -14.36
C LEU A 3 8.85 -15.96 -14.57
N SER A 4 8.83 -14.78 -15.19
CA SER A 4 9.95 -13.85 -15.08
C SER A 4 9.99 -13.35 -13.64
N LEU A 5 10.99 -13.80 -12.88
CA LEU A 5 11.36 -13.18 -11.61
C LEU A 5 12.08 -11.88 -11.93
N ASP A 6 11.32 -10.81 -12.17
CA ASP A 6 11.87 -9.48 -11.98
C ASP A 6 11.87 -9.21 -10.47
N ASN A 7 13.07 -9.15 -9.88
CA ASN A 7 13.24 -8.85 -8.45
C ASN A 7 12.70 -7.46 -8.06
N SER A 8 12.42 -6.61 -9.03
CA SER A 8 11.77 -5.32 -8.82
C SER A 8 10.28 -5.47 -8.53
N ILE A 9 9.59 -6.57 -8.83
CA ILE A 9 8.13 -6.65 -8.67
C ILE A 9 7.74 -7.52 -7.49
N VAL A 10 7.35 -6.89 -6.38
CA VAL A 10 6.77 -7.60 -5.22
C VAL A 10 5.30 -7.91 -5.49
N ARG A 11 5.00 -9.18 -5.77
CA ARG A 11 3.61 -9.66 -5.86
C ARG A 11 3.10 -10.01 -4.47
N VAL A 12 2.30 -9.12 -3.90
CA VAL A 12 1.54 -9.41 -2.67
C VAL A 12 0.31 -10.23 -3.04
N CYS A 13 0.47 -11.54 -3.19
CA CYS A 13 -0.62 -12.50 -3.30
C CYS A 13 -0.91 -13.08 -1.92
N SER A 14 -1.76 -12.43 -1.14
CA SER A 14 -2.21 -12.97 0.15
C SER A 14 -3.72 -12.72 0.31
N PRO A 15 -4.47 -13.65 0.94
CA PRO A 15 -5.81 -13.35 1.41
C PRO A 15 -5.67 -12.22 2.43
N PHE A 16 -6.03 -11.00 2.05
CA PHE A 16 -6.06 -9.88 2.98
C PHE A 16 -6.95 -10.29 4.15
N THR A 17 -6.35 -10.53 5.31
CA THR A 17 -7.08 -10.84 6.53
C THR A 17 -7.60 -9.50 7.04
N ILE A 18 -8.86 -9.21 6.76
CA ILE A 18 -9.56 -8.13 7.42
C ILE A 18 -9.77 -8.61 8.85
N GLU A 19 -8.92 -8.15 9.76
CA GLU A 19 -9.12 -8.37 11.19
C GLU A 19 -10.25 -7.45 11.67
N GLY A 20 -11.48 -7.87 11.40
CA GLY A 20 -12.66 -7.32 12.04
C GLY A 20 -12.74 -7.91 13.44
N THR A 21 -12.65 -7.08 14.47
CA THR A 21 -13.03 -7.52 15.82
C THR A 21 -14.51 -7.87 15.77
N ILE A 22 -14.84 -9.16 15.89
CA ILE A 22 -16.22 -9.61 16.08
C ILE A 22 -16.57 -9.24 17.52
N PRO A 23 -17.51 -8.30 17.76
CA PRO A 23 -17.93 -8.03 19.13
C PRO A 23 -18.47 -9.32 19.74
N PRO A 24 -18.21 -9.58 21.03
CA PRO A 24 -18.82 -10.71 21.72
C PRO A 24 -20.35 -10.65 21.55
N PRO A 25 -21.05 -11.80 21.47
CA PRO A 25 -22.50 -11.82 21.37
C PRO A 25 -23.08 -11.02 22.55
N VAL A 26 -23.77 -9.93 22.25
CA VAL A 26 -24.47 -9.12 23.25
C VAL A 26 -25.87 -9.72 23.40
N GLU A 27 -26.25 -10.08 24.62
CA GLU A 27 -27.64 -10.39 24.94
C GLU A 27 -28.46 -9.11 24.69
N MET A 28 -29.44 -9.18 23.79
CA MET A 28 -30.22 -8.02 23.36
C MET A 28 -31.13 -7.54 24.51
N GLU A 29 -30.59 -6.71 25.40
CA GLU A 29 -31.37 -5.78 26.21
C GLU A 29 -31.33 -4.40 25.54
N ASP A 30 -32.51 -3.82 25.36
CA ASP A 30 -32.79 -2.62 24.57
C ASP A 30 -31.93 -1.40 24.98
N GLU A 31 -31.13 -0.86 24.04
CA GLU A 31 -30.61 0.53 23.85
C GLU A 31 -29.12 0.60 23.44
N PRO A 32 -28.66 1.72 22.85
CA PRO A 32 -29.05 2.33 21.58
C PRO A 32 -28.11 1.87 20.44
N GLU A 33 -28.53 2.06 19.19
CA GLU A 33 -27.75 1.74 17.98
C GLU A 33 -26.31 2.25 18.08
N SER A 34 -25.37 1.34 18.34
CA SER A 34 -23.96 1.60 18.08
C SER A 34 -23.85 1.93 16.60
N ALA A 35 -23.41 3.15 16.27
CA ALA A 35 -23.26 3.61 14.90
C ALA A 35 -22.40 2.61 14.13
N ALA A 36 -23.05 1.72 13.39
CA ALA A 36 -22.38 0.85 12.46
C ALA A 36 -21.62 1.76 11.51
N VAL A 37 -20.32 1.56 11.38
CA VAL A 37 -19.54 2.21 10.33
C VAL A 37 -20.09 1.64 9.03
N VAL A 38 -21.08 2.32 8.46
CA VAL A 38 -21.58 2.04 7.12
C VAL A 38 -20.44 2.37 6.19
N ILE A 39 -19.71 1.34 5.78
CA ILE A 39 -18.76 1.46 4.68
C ILE A 39 -19.64 1.67 3.45
N ASP A 40 -19.79 2.92 3.05
CA ASP A 40 -20.48 3.30 1.83
C ASP A 40 -19.78 2.62 0.65
N ASN A 41 -20.40 1.55 0.16
CA ASN A 41 -19.83 0.65 -0.84
C ASN A 41 -20.15 1.12 -2.27
N SER A 42 -20.50 2.39 -2.44
CA SER A 42 -20.93 3.00 -3.70
C SER A 42 -19.78 3.55 -4.56
N GLY A 43 -18.55 3.57 -4.04
CA GLY A 43 -17.35 3.94 -4.78
C GLY A 43 -16.84 2.85 -5.73
N SER A 44 -16.07 3.25 -6.75
CA SER A 44 -15.39 2.31 -7.64
C SER A 44 -14.43 1.40 -6.85
N TYR A 45 -14.15 0.19 -7.37
CA TYR A 45 -13.22 -0.75 -6.73
C TYR A 45 -11.86 -0.12 -6.37
N GLU A 46 -11.31 0.72 -7.25
CA GLU A 46 -10.03 1.39 -7.02
C GLU A 46 -10.10 2.42 -5.89
N GLU A 47 -11.19 3.18 -5.80
CA GLU A 47 -11.41 4.13 -4.70
C GLU A 47 -11.55 3.41 -3.35
N ARG A 48 -12.25 2.26 -3.32
CA ARG A 48 -12.35 1.42 -2.13
C ARG A 48 -10.98 0.90 -1.71
N MET A 49 -10.18 0.41 -2.64
CA MET A 49 -8.81 -0.08 -2.37
C MET A 49 -7.89 1.04 -1.88
N LEU A 50 -7.99 2.24 -2.45
CA LEU A 50 -7.25 3.40 -1.99
C LEU A 50 -7.65 3.78 -0.56
N GLU A 51 -8.94 3.76 -0.25
CA GLU A 51 -9.44 4.08 1.08
C GLU A 51 -9.03 3.05 2.12
N ILE A 52 -8.95 1.77 1.73
CA ILE A 52 -8.38 0.71 2.57
C ILE A 52 -6.92 1.01 2.91
N LEU A 53 -6.10 1.40 1.93
CA LEU A 53 -4.69 1.75 2.18
C LEU A 53 -4.54 3.00 3.06
N ARG A 54 -5.50 3.93 3.02
CA ARG A 54 -5.51 5.11 3.90
C ARG A 54 -5.89 4.76 5.34
N LYS A 55 -6.87 3.88 5.53
CA LYS A 55 -7.32 3.43 6.86
C LYS A 55 -6.36 2.43 7.50
N SER A 56 -5.72 1.60 6.68
CA SER A 56 -4.73 0.59 7.08
C SER A 56 -3.42 0.80 6.32
N PRO A 57 -2.58 1.77 6.73
CA PRO A 57 -1.35 2.12 6.04
C PRO A 57 -0.19 1.15 6.29
N VAL A 58 -0.42 0.01 6.93
CA VAL A 58 0.64 -0.96 7.26
C VAL A 58 0.51 -2.18 6.36
N LEU A 59 1.56 -2.49 5.60
CA LEU A 59 1.61 -3.67 4.73
C LEU A 59 2.71 -4.62 5.18
N ARG A 60 2.35 -5.90 5.31
CA ARG A 60 3.31 -6.99 5.56
C ARG A 60 3.76 -7.58 4.24
N LEU A 61 5.05 -7.44 3.96
CA LEU A 61 5.71 -8.02 2.79
C LEU A 61 6.32 -9.38 3.15
N SER A 62 6.75 -10.11 2.11
CA SER A 62 7.52 -11.35 2.29
C SER A 62 8.80 -11.11 3.10
N GLY A 63 9.26 -12.15 3.81
CA GLY A 63 10.48 -12.05 4.61
C GLY A 63 10.29 -11.34 5.96
N ASN A 64 9.07 -11.37 6.52
CA ASN A 64 8.72 -10.80 7.83
C ASN A 64 8.89 -9.28 7.92
N ARG A 65 8.84 -8.62 6.76
CA ARG A 65 9.03 -7.17 6.65
C ARG A 65 7.68 -6.47 6.71
N THR A 66 7.67 -5.31 7.32
CA THR A 66 6.48 -4.46 7.44
C THR A 66 6.85 -3.09 6.93
N ILE A 67 6.08 -2.56 5.98
CA ILE A 67 6.24 -1.20 5.47
C ILE A 67 5.09 -0.34 5.99
N THR A 68 5.39 0.90 6.36
CA THR A 68 4.36 1.88 6.73
C THR A 68 4.22 2.94 5.64
N LEU A 69 3.02 3.06 5.10
CA LEU A 69 2.67 3.97 4.03
C LEU A 69 2.31 5.35 4.58
N ASN A 70 2.88 6.38 4.00
CA ASN A 70 2.54 7.78 4.27
C ASN A 70 1.99 8.42 3.00
N ASN A 71 1.09 9.40 3.15
CA ASN A 71 0.58 10.21 2.04
C ASN A 71 -0.01 9.38 0.87
N VAL A 72 -0.82 8.37 1.19
CA VAL A 72 -1.48 7.50 0.20
C VAL A 72 -2.51 8.30 -0.62
N ARG A 73 -2.34 8.32 -1.94
CA ARG A 73 -3.20 9.09 -2.86
C ARG A 73 -3.27 8.49 -4.27
N GLN A 74 -4.25 8.96 -5.04
CA GLN A 74 -4.29 8.70 -6.48
C GLN A 74 -3.16 9.45 -7.18
N PRO A 75 -2.48 8.83 -8.16
CA PRO A 75 -1.41 9.49 -8.87
C PRO A 75 -1.98 10.50 -9.88
N THR A 76 -1.41 11.70 -9.95
CA THR A 76 -1.97 12.79 -10.79
C THR A 76 -1.64 12.64 -12.28
N ARG A 77 -0.58 11.89 -12.64
CA ARG A 77 -0.08 11.78 -14.02
C ARG A 77 0.43 10.37 -14.32
N THR A 78 -0.44 9.38 -14.12
CA THR A 78 -0.15 7.98 -14.45
C THR A 78 -1.15 7.42 -15.43
N GLN A 79 -0.70 6.43 -16.20
CA GLN A 79 -1.58 5.71 -17.12
C GLN A 79 -1.92 4.31 -16.60
N ASN A 80 -1.01 3.66 -15.89
CA ASN A 80 -1.18 2.28 -15.45
C ASN A 80 -1.11 2.10 -13.92
N LEU A 81 -0.67 3.10 -13.15
CA LEU A 81 -0.57 3.00 -11.68
C LEU A 81 -1.87 3.46 -11.01
N SER A 82 -2.32 2.72 -10.00
CA SER A 82 -3.60 2.94 -9.30
C SER A 82 -3.47 3.82 -8.06
N ALA A 83 -2.33 3.74 -7.35
CA ALA A 83 -2.06 4.59 -6.18
C ALA A 83 -0.57 4.87 -6.02
N GLU A 84 -0.24 5.93 -5.29
CA GLU A 84 1.12 6.27 -4.87
C GLU A 84 1.16 6.60 -3.37
N ALA A 85 2.29 6.29 -2.72
CA ALA A 85 2.54 6.59 -1.32
C ALA A 85 4.03 6.88 -1.10
N MET A 86 4.37 7.35 0.10
CA MET A 86 5.73 7.59 0.56
C MET A 86 6.08 6.60 1.67
N VAL A 87 7.26 6.01 1.63
CA VAL A 87 7.76 5.03 2.60
C VAL A 87 9.12 5.47 3.12
N LYS A 88 9.44 5.10 4.36
CA LYS A 88 10.76 5.31 4.93
C LYS A 88 11.81 4.49 4.21
N ALA A 89 13.05 4.99 4.12
CA ALA A 89 14.12 4.24 3.47
C ALA A 89 14.45 2.95 4.23
N SER A 90 14.39 3.00 5.57
CA SER A 90 14.60 1.86 6.46
C SER A 90 13.67 0.67 6.22
N ASP A 91 12.44 0.91 5.74
CA ASP A 91 11.45 -0.15 5.50
C ASP A 91 11.66 -0.86 4.14
N LEU A 92 12.41 -0.25 3.21
CA LEU A 92 12.57 -0.72 1.83
C LEU A 92 13.77 -1.66 1.64
N GLU A 93 13.70 -2.53 0.63
CA GLU A 93 14.80 -3.43 0.30
C GLU A 93 15.81 -2.66 -0.56
N GLY A 94 17.09 -2.84 -0.31
CA GLY A 94 18.13 -2.17 -1.09
C GLY A 94 18.33 -0.68 -0.74
N ALA A 95 17.77 -0.20 0.37
CA ALA A 95 18.16 1.10 0.91
C ALA A 95 19.64 1.09 1.31
N THR A 96 20.34 2.15 0.93
CA THR A 96 21.75 2.33 1.26
C THR A 96 21.91 2.85 2.68
N LEU A 97 23.06 2.60 3.29
CA LEU A 97 23.36 3.09 4.64
C LEU A 97 23.24 4.62 4.75
N GLY A 98 23.60 5.35 3.69
CA GLY A 98 23.47 6.81 3.66
C GLY A 98 22.02 7.27 3.78
N GLU A 99 21.11 6.67 3.03
CA GLU A 99 19.68 7.02 3.06
C GLU A 99 19.04 6.74 4.42
N VAL A 100 19.45 5.66 5.10
CA VAL A 100 18.97 5.34 6.44
C VAL A 100 19.51 6.33 7.48
N VAL A 101 20.75 6.78 7.33
CA VAL A 101 21.34 7.80 8.21
C VAL A 101 20.65 9.15 8.01
N ASP A 102 20.38 9.54 6.76
CA ASP A 102 19.68 10.78 6.45
C ASP A 102 18.25 10.77 7.04
N GLU A 103 17.52 9.66 6.90
CA GLU A 103 16.21 9.47 7.53
C GLU A 103 16.28 9.60 9.06
N ALA A 104 17.28 8.98 9.69
CA ALA A 104 17.48 9.06 11.12
C ALA A 104 17.83 10.49 11.56
N LEU A 105 18.63 11.21 10.77
CA LEU A 105 19.02 12.58 11.05
C LEU A 105 17.80 13.53 10.97
N GLU A 106 16.97 13.38 9.93
CA GLU A 106 15.74 14.15 9.75
C GLU A 106 14.79 13.96 10.93
N SER A 107 14.64 12.72 11.39
CA SER A 107 13.79 12.37 12.53
C SER A 107 14.33 12.95 13.85
N ASN A 108 15.65 12.89 14.07
CA ASN A 108 16.28 13.37 15.31
C ASN A 108 16.32 14.90 15.41
N LEU A 109 16.54 15.58 14.27
CA LEU A 109 16.66 17.04 14.22
C LEU A 109 15.31 17.74 13.96
N ASN A 110 14.21 16.98 13.90
CA ASN A 110 12.86 17.47 13.59
C ASN A 110 12.84 18.28 12.27
N GLN A 111 13.56 17.79 11.26
CA GLN A 111 13.63 18.40 9.93
C GLN A 111 12.51 17.86 9.03
N LEU A 112 12.37 18.46 7.84
CA LEU A 112 11.38 18.04 6.86
C LEU A 112 11.73 16.61 6.36
N PRO A 113 10.73 15.73 6.17
CA PRO A 113 10.95 14.35 5.75
C PRO A 113 11.20 14.26 4.24
N LEU A 114 12.41 14.60 3.79
CA LEU A 114 12.80 14.61 2.37
C LEU A 114 13.41 13.27 1.93
N SER A 115 13.89 12.47 2.88
CA SER A 115 14.46 11.13 2.66
C SER A 115 13.43 10.05 2.31
N GLN A 116 12.12 10.35 2.43
CA GLN A 116 11.08 9.39 2.11
C GLN A 116 11.09 9.03 0.62
N LYS A 117 10.80 7.75 0.35
CA LYS A 117 10.87 7.15 -0.97
C LYS A 117 9.47 6.92 -1.53
N PRO A 118 9.19 7.37 -2.77
CA PRO A 118 7.89 7.14 -3.38
C PRO A 118 7.75 5.67 -3.81
N VAL A 119 6.62 5.07 -3.47
CA VAL A 119 6.18 3.73 -3.92
C VAL A 119 4.86 3.84 -4.68
N ALA A 120 4.63 2.93 -5.60
CA ALA A 120 3.40 2.89 -6.39
C ALA A 120 2.70 1.53 -6.28
N PHE A 121 1.39 1.54 -6.43
CA PHE A 121 0.54 0.36 -6.39
C PHE A 121 -0.20 0.19 -7.71
N LEU A 122 -0.37 -1.06 -8.08
CA LEU A 122 -1.24 -1.50 -9.16
C LEU A 122 -2.27 -2.43 -8.55
N PHE A 123 -3.55 -2.06 -8.66
CA PHE A 123 -4.63 -2.94 -8.21
C PHE A 123 -4.99 -3.93 -9.31
N GLY A 124 -5.14 -5.21 -8.94
CA GLY A 124 -5.72 -6.21 -9.82
C GLY A 124 -7.22 -5.98 -10.03
N PRO A 125 -7.83 -6.63 -11.02
CA PRO A 125 -9.28 -6.57 -11.21
C PRO A 125 -10.02 -7.07 -9.95
N GLU A 126 -11.22 -6.54 -9.71
CA GLU A 126 -12.07 -6.95 -8.57
C GLU A 126 -12.32 -8.46 -8.55
N ASN A 127 -12.47 -9.05 -9.74
CA ASN A 127 -12.73 -10.47 -9.93
C ASN A 127 -11.61 -11.08 -10.79
N GLY A 128 -10.73 -11.85 -10.15
CA GLY A 128 -9.73 -12.67 -10.84
C GLY A 128 -8.29 -12.14 -10.73
N ALA A 129 -7.40 -12.78 -11.48
CA ALA A 129 -5.98 -12.45 -11.46
C ALA A 129 -5.65 -11.28 -12.39
N ILE A 130 -4.60 -10.54 -12.04
CA ILE A 130 -4.05 -9.52 -12.93
C ILE A 130 -3.32 -10.16 -14.11
N ALA A 131 -3.58 -9.66 -15.33
CA ALA A 131 -2.87 -10.09 -16.53
C ALA A 131 -1.44 -9.55 -16.57
N GLU A 132 -0.58 -10.20 -17.34
CA GLU A 132 0.85 -9.83 -17.46
C GLU A 132 1.07 -8.45 -18.09
N GLN A 133 0.33 -8.11 -19.14
CA GLN A 133 0.52 -6.84 -19.86
C GLN A 133 0.37 -5.59 -18.98
N PRO A 134 -0.72 -5.45 -18.19
CA PRO A 134 -0.86 -4.35 -17.24
C PRO A 134 0.30 -4.26 -16.25
N VAL A 135 0.76 -5.40 -15.71
CA VAL A 135 1.89 -5.46 -14.76
C VAL A 135 3.16 -4.95 -15.42
N TYR A 136 3.48 -5.40 -16.64
CA TYR A 136 4.68 -4.98 -17.34
C TYR A 136 4.67 -3.48 -17.67
N ARG A 137 3.51 -2.94 -18.10
CA ARG A 137 3.35 -1.51 -18.38
C ARG A 137 3.50 -0.67 -17.12
N ALA A 138 2.88 -1.09 -16.04
CA ALA A 138 2.98 -0.44 -14.74
C ALA A 138 4.41 -0.47 -14.19
N ALA A 139 5.11 -1.61 -14.29
CA ALA A 139 6.51 -1.73 -13.88
C ALA A 139 7.43 -0.82 -14.70
N GLY A 140 7.23 -0.78 -16.02
CA GLY A 140 7.93 0.15 -16.90
C GLY A 140 7.66 1.61 -16.51
N GLU A 141 6.42 1.97 -16.27
CA GLU A 141 6.04 3.32 -15.83
C GLU A 141 6.65 3.69 -14.47
N ALA A 142 6.62 2.77 -13.50
CA ALA A 142 7.21 2.94 -12.19
C ALA A 142 8.73 3.22 -12.29
N TYR A 143 9.43 2.45 -13.12
CA TYR A 143 10.86 2.63 -13.38
C TYR A 143 11.17 4.02 -13.97
N HIS A 144 10.43 4.46 -14.98
CA HIS A 144 10.65 5.77 -15.61
C HIS A 144 10.36 6.94 -14.66
N ARG A 145 9.37 6.79 -13.78
CA ARG A 145 9.00 7.80 -12.78
C ARG A 145 9.83 7.72 -11.48
N LYS A 146 10.82 6.82 -11.43
CA LYS A 146 11.71 6.59 -10.28
C LYS A 146 10.96 6.25 -8.99
N PHE A 147 9.89 5.46 -9.11
CA PHE A 147 9.33 4.80 -7.94
C PHE A 147 10.29 3.72 -7.45
N TRP A 148 10.33 3.57 -6.15
CA TRP A 148 10.96 2.43 -5.50
C TRP A 148 10.05 1.22 -5.67
N VAL A 149 10.66 0.12 -6.04
CA VAL A 149 9.98 -1.16 -6.31
C VAL A 149 10.61 -2.24 -5.46
#